data_AF-W0RN68-F1
#
_entry.id   AF-W0RN68-F1
#
_cell.length_a   1.000
_cell.length_b   1.000
_cell.length_c   1.000
_cell.angle_alpha   90.00
_cell.angle_beta   90.00
_cell.angle_gamma   90.00
#
_symmetry.space_group_name_H-M   'P 1'
#
loop_
_entity.id
_entity.type
_entity.pdbx_description
1 polymer ?
#
loop_
_entity_poly.entity_id
_entity_poly.type
_entity_poly.pdbx_seq_one_letter_code
_entity_poly.pdbx_strand_id
1 'polypeptide(L)'
;MTLLEAVVALVILGLGASGFLGLFAQSARAAHDAAEWTRTVAYAESGMEAAALGVAARDSLAGWTRVVEVRPRADGLAEIDVTVTSPRGARFTLRRLTDGARASLGTAGGAR
;
A
#
# COMPACT_ATOMS: atom_id res chain seq x y z
N MET A 1 -18.74 -42.27 32.72
CA MET A 1 -18.86 -40.81 32.54
C MET A 1 -18.82 -40.15 33.91
N THR A 2 -17.64 -39.73 34.33
CA THR A 2 -17.47 -39.05 35.64
C THR A 2 -17.54 -37.54 35.48
N LEU A 3 -17.85 -36.81 36.56
CA LEU A 3 -17.86 -35.35 36.53
C LEU A 3 -16.47 -34.78 36.19
N LEU A 4 -15.40 -35.44 36.64
CA LEU A 4 -14.02 -35.10 36.29
C LEU A 4 -13.77 -35.18 34.78
N GLU A 5 -14.23 -36.26 34.15
CA GLU A 5 -14.09 -36.49 32.72
C GLU A 5 -14.79 -35.39 31.89
N ALA A 6 -15.99 -34.98 32.29
CA ALA A 6 -16.72 -33.89 31.64
C ALA A 6 -16.00 -32.54 31.79
N VAL A 7 -15.47 -32.24 32.99
CA VAL A 7 -14.72 -31.00 33.24
C VAL A 7 -13.43 -30.97 32.41
N VAL A 8 -12.69 -32.08 32.35
CA VAL A 8 -11.47 -32.17 31.54
C VAL A 8 -11.79 -31.99 30.06
N ALA A 9 -12.84 -32.63 29.55
CA ALA A 9 -13.28 -32.47 28.16
C ALA A 9 -13.63 -31.01 27.82
N LEU A 10 -14.35 -30.33 28.72
CA LEU A 10 -14.71 -28.92 28.55
C LEU A 10 -13.48 -28.00 28.53
N VAL A 11 -12.49 -28.25 29.38
CA VAL A 11 -11.24 -27.48 29.39
C VAL A 11 -10.49 -27.64 28.08
N ILE A 12 -10.32 -28.88 27.60
CA ILE A 12 -9.65 -29.16 26.32
C ILE A 12 -10.40 -28.48 25.18
N LEU A 13 -11.73 -28.58 25.15
CA LEU A 13 -12.56 -27.95 24.14
C LEU A 13 -12.42 -26.41 24.16
N GLY A 14 -12.43 -25.80 25.34
CA GLY A 14 -12.27 -24.35 25.50
C GLY A 14 -10.90 -23.84 25.05
N LEU A 15 -9.83 -24.57 25.39
CA LEU A 15 -8.47 -24.24 24.95
C LEU A 15 -8.33 -24.39 23.43
N GLY A 16 -8.89 -25.46 22.85
CA GLY A 16 -8.92 -25.65 21.41
C GLY A 16 -9.68 -24.52 20.69
N ALA A 17 -10.90 -24.22 21.14
CA ALA A 17 -11.74 -23.18 20.55
C ALA A 17 -11.09 -21.79 20.61
N SER A 18 -10.50 -21.42 21.75
CA SER A 18 -9.81 -20.13 21.90
C SER A 18 -8.53 -20.04 21.04
N GLY A 19 -7.78 -21.14 20.92
CA GLY A 19 -6.64 -21.24 20.01
C GLY A 19 -7.04 -21.02 18.55
N PHE A 20 -8.08 -21.71 18.08
CA PHE A 20 -8.58 -21.52 16.71
C PHE A 20 -9.05 -20.09 16.48
N LEU A 21 -9.79 -19.49 17.41
CA LEU A 21 -10.27 -18.11 17.28
C LEU A 21 -9.09 -17.12 17.16
N GLY A 22 -8.02 -17.34 17.92
CA GLY A 22 -6.80 -16.54 17.82
C GLY A 22 -6.15 -16.63 16.44
N LEU A 23 -6.05 -17.84 15.88
CA LEU A 23 -5.52 -18.07 14.53
C LEU A 23 -6.39 -17.40 13.45
N PHE A 24 -7.71 -17.55 13.54
CA PHE A 24 -8.62 -16.89 12.59
C PHE A 24 -8.52 -15.37 12.67
N ALA A 25 -8.53 -14.80 13.87
CA ALA A 25 -8.36 -13.36 14.06
C ALA A 25 -7.02 -12.86 13.48
N GLN A 26 -5.95 -13.63 13.65
CA GLN A 26 -4.66 -13.28 13.08
C GLN A 26 -4.65 -13.36 11.55
N SER A 27 -5.21 -14.43 10.98
CA SER A 27 -5.31 -14.58 9.53
C SER A 27 -6.14 -13.46 8.89
N ALA A 28 -7.23 -13.05 9.53
CA ALA A 28 -8.08 -11.97 9.06
C ALA A 28 -7.34 -10.62 9.05
N ARG A 29 -6.55 -10.33 10.11
CA ARG A 29 -5.69 -9.14 10.15
C ARG A 29 -4.64 -9.17 9.04
N ALA A 30 -3.93 -10.29 8.89
CA ALA A 30 -2.93 -10.43 7.84
C ALA A 30 -3.51 -10.27 6.43
N ALA A 31 -4.70 -10.81 6.17
CA ALA A 31 -5.40 -10.64 4.90
C ALA A 31 -5.80 -9.18 4.65
N HIS A 32 -6.26 -8.47 5.67
CA HIS A 32 -6.60 -7.06 5.58
C HIS A 32 -5.37 -6.19 5.30
N ASP A 33 -4.28 -6.43 6.02
CA ASP A 33 -3.01 -5.72 5.85
C ASP A 33 -2.42 -5.97 4.46
N ALA A 34 -2.50 -7.21 3.97
CA ALA A 34 -2.11 -7.55 2.60
C ALA A 34 -2.98 -6.81 1.55
N ALA A 35 -4.30 -6.74 1.75
CA ALA A 35 -5.19 -6.03 0.84
C ALA A 35 -4.97 -4.51 0.84
N GLU A 36 -4.60 -3.93 1.98
CA GLU A 36 -4.20 -2.53 2.08
C GLU A 36 -2.85 -2.28 1.38
N TRP A 37 -1.89 -3.18 1.57
CA TRP A 37 -0.60 -3.13 0.87
C TRP A 37 -0.77 -3.18 -0.64
N THR A 38 -1.52 -4.15 -1.17
CA THR A 38 -1.78 -4.29 -2.60
C THR A 38 -2.41 -3.02 -3.19
N ARG A 39 -3.39 -2.42 -2.48
CA ARG A 39 -3.99 -1.15 -2.92
C ARG A 39 -3.02 0.02 -2.90
N THR A 40 -2.16 0.07 -1.88
CA THR A 40 -1.13 1.10 -1.76
C THR A 40 -0.13 1.04 -2.91
N VAL A 41 0.32 -0.17 -3.26
CA VAL A 41 1.21 -0.40 -4.42
C VAL A 41 0.51 -0.04 -5.73
N ALA A 42 -0.71 -0.52 -5.96
CA ALA A 42 -1.46 -0.20 -7.17
C ALA A 42 -1.70 1.31 -7.34
N TYR A 43 -1.97 2.03 -6.25
CA TYR A 43 -2.13 3.48 -6.28
C TYR A 43 -0.81 4.23 -6.56
N ALA A 44 0.32 3.68 -6.12
CA ALA A 44 1.65 4.19 -6.46
C ALA A 44 1.99 3.94 -7.94
N GLU A 45 1.69 2.76 -8.47
CA GLU A 45 1.88 2.43 -9.89
C GLU A 45 1.02 3.30 -10.80
N SER A 46 -0.27 3.47 -10.49
CA SER A 46 -1.14 4.42 -11.19
C SER A 46 -0.58 5.86 -11.13
N GLY A 47 0.03 6.23 -10.00
CA GLY A 47 0.72 7.50 -9.84
C GLY A 47 1.92 7.65 -10.76
N MET A 48 2.67 6.57 -10.94
CA MET A 48 3.81 6.52 -11.84
C MET A 48 3.40 6.66 -13.29
N GLU A 49 2.30 6.01 -13.69
CA GLU A 49 1.73 6.14 -15.02
C GLU A 49 1.23 7.57 -15.27
N ALA A 50 0.50 8.15 -14.32
CA ALA A 50 0.06 9.54 -14.39
C ALA A 50 1.24 10.52 -14.51
N ALA A 51 2.30 10.30 -13.72
CA ALA A 51 3.51 11.11 -13.77
C ALA A 51 4.23 11.03 -15.12
N ALA A 52 4.29 9.83 -15.71
CA ALA A 52 4.84 9.64 -17.05
C ALA A 52 4.03 10.36 -18.14
N LEU A 53 2.73 10.58 -17.90
CA LEU A 53 1.83 11.35 -18.76
C LEU A 53 1.82 12.85 -18.44
N GLY A 54 2.57 13.31 -17.43
CA GLY A 54 2.62 14.71 -17.01
C GLY A 54 1.45 15.18 -16.14
N VAL A 55 0.71 14.25 -15.53
CA VAL A 55 -0.50 14.54 -14.75
C VAL A 55 -0.20 14.57 -13.24
N ALA A 56 -0.73 15.62 -12.58
CA ALA A 56 -0.85 15.89 -11.14
C ALA A 56 0.25 15.38 -10.18
N ALA A 57 0.94 16.33 -9.52
CA ALA A 57 1.98 16.06 -8.54
C ALA A 57 1.48 15.57 -7.16
N ARG A 58 0.20 15.79 -6.82
CA ARG A 58 -0.35 15.42 -5.52
C ARG A 58 -1.83 15.14 -5.63
N ASP A 59 -2.28 14.05 -5.01
CA ASP A 59 -3.67 13.60 -5.08
C ASP A 59 -4.07 12.80 -3.84
N SER A 60 -5.36 12.78 -3.51
CA SER A 60 -5.90 11.97 -2.43
C SER A 60 -7.16 11.24 -2.86
N LEU A 61 -7.23 9.95 -2.55
CA LEU A 61 -8.35 9.09 -2.88
C LEU A 61 -8.69 8.21 -1.68
N ALA A 62 -9.91 8.33 -1.16
CA ALA A 62 -10.44 7.48 -0.09
C ALA A 62 -9.53 7.34 1.16
N GLY A 63 -8.77 8.39 1.51
CA GLY A 63 -7.83 8.39 2.64
C GLY A 63 -6.40 7.98 2.28
N TRP A 64 -6.14 7.49 1.07
CA TRP A 64 -4.78 7.41 0.53
C TRP A 64 -4.36 8.79 0.05
N THR A 65 -3.10 9.15 0.29
CA THR A 65 -2.49 10.36 -0.26
C THR A 65 -1.30 9.96 -1.11
N ARG A 66 -1.13 10.64 -2.24
CA ARG A 66 -0.04 10.42 -3.19
C ARG A 66 0.69 11.74 -3.42
N VAL A 67 2.01 11.69 -3.42
CA VAL A 67 2.91 12.78 -3.77
C VAL A 67 3.87 12.24 -4.83
N VAL A 68 3.98 12.96 -5.94
CA VAL A 68 4.84 12.66 -7.07
C VAL A 68 5.90 13.77 -7.15
N GLU A 69 7.15 13.38 -7.11
CA GLU A 69 8.29 14.28 -7.27
C GLU A 69 9.07 13.86 -8.52
N VAL A 70 9.24 14.79 -9.46
CA VAL A 70 10.05 14.58 -10.65
C VAL A 70 11.33 15.41 -10.51
N ARG A 71 12.47 14.74 -10.47
CA ARG A 71 13.79 15.37 -10.31
C ARG A 71 14.63 15.12 -11.56
N PRO A 72 15.09 16.15 -12.27
CA PRO A 72 16.03 15.96 -13.37
C PRO A 72 17.35 15.38 -12.84
N ARG A 73 17.95 14.48 -13.62
CA ARG A 73 19.26 13.87 -13.37
C ARG A 73 20.24 14.29 -14.48
N ALA A 74 21.52 14.07 -14.23
CA ALA A 74 22.54 14.15 -15.27
C ALA A 74 22.23 13.16 -16.42
N ASP A 75 22.84 13.37 -17.58
CA ASP A 75 22.77 12.48 -18.74
C ASP A 75 21.40 12.45 -19.46
N GLY A 76 20.60 13.50 -19.30
CA GLY A 76 19.31 13.61 -19.98
C GLY A 76 18.26 12.65 -19.43
N LEU A 77 18.42 12.19 -18.19
CA LEU A 77 17.45 11.38 -17.45
C LEU A 77 16.64 12.22 -16.46
N ALA A 78 15.50 11.70 -16.04
CA ALA A 78 14.73 12.20 -14.90
C ALA A 78 14.39 11.04 -13.96
N GLU A 79 14.36 11.32 -12.67
CA GLU A 79 13.93 10.41 -11.63
C GLU A 79 12.53 10.84 -11.16
N ILE A 80 11.59 9.90 -11.16
CA ILE A 80 10.25 10.11 -10.63
C ILE A 80 10.11 9.29 -9.36
N ASP A 81 9.81 9.94 -8.26
CA ASP A 81 9.50 9.33 -6.98
C ASP A 81 8.00 9.51 -6.68
N VAL A 82 7.28 8.40 -6.53
CA VAL A 82 5.86 8.40 -6.14
C VAL A 82 5.75 7.85 -4.74
N THR A 83 5.44 8.72 -3.80
CA THR A 83 5.16 8.37 -2.42
C THR A 83 3.66 8.26 -2.21
N VAL A 84 3.20 7.13 -1.70
CA VAL A 84 1.84 6.93 -1.22
C VAL A 84 1.83 6.75 0.29
N THR A 85 0.92 7.44 0.97
CA THR A 85 0.60 7.20 2.38
C THR A 85 -0.80 6.60 2.46
N SER A 86 -0.90 5.43 3.07
CA SER A 86 -2.16 4.74 3.34
C SER A 86 -2.99 5.43 4.44
N PRO A 87 -4.30 5.14 4.56
CA PRO A 87 -5.15 5.68 5.61
C PRO A 87 -4.65 5.37 7.03
N ARG A 88 -3.91 4.26 7.20
CA ARG A 88 -3.32 3.85 8.49
C ARG A 88 -1.92 4.41 8.73
N GLY A 89 -1.43 5.26 7.82
CA GLY A 89 -0.16 5.97 7.95
C GLY A 89 1.06 5.20 7.41
N ALA A 90 0.90 3.97 6.92
CA ALA A 90 1.99 3.28 6.24
C ALA A 90 2.36 4.02 4.96
N ARG A 91 3.67 4.21 4.73
CA ARG A 91 4.23 4.96 3.60
C ARG A 91 5.00 4.04 2.68
N PHE A 92 4.73 4.15 1.39
CA PHE A 92 5.42 3.41 0.33
C PHE A 92 5.94 4.38 -0.72
N THR A 93 7.15 4.17 -1.22
CA THR A 93 7.73 5.00 -2.28
C THR A 93 8.17 4.12 -3.44
N LEU A 94 7.61 4.37 -4.60
CA LEU A 94 8.02 3.79 -5.88
C LEU A 94 8.93 4.78 -6.61
N ARG A 95 10.02 4.30 -7.20
CA ARG A 95 11.02 5.13 -7.88
C ARG A 95 11.27 4.60 -9.28
N ARG A 96 11.36 5.49 -10.26
CA ARG A 96 11.65 5.14 -11.66
C ARG A 96 12.54 6.16 -12.32
N LEU A 97 13.48 5.68 -13.12
CA LEU A 97 14.26 6.49 -14.05
C LEU A 97 13.56 6.52 -15.41
N THR A 98 13.49 7.70 -16.01
CA THR A 98 12.91 7.94 -17.34
C THR A 98 13.81 8.90 -18.13
N ASP A 99 13.57 9.03 -19.43
CA ASP A 99 14.24 10.04 -20.24
C ASP A 99 13.75 11.44 -19.84
N GLY A 100 14.69 12.34 -19.57
CA GLY A 100 14.43 13.72 -19.18
C GLY A 100 13.71 14.54 -20.25
N ALA A 101 13.87 14.20 -21.53
CA ALA A 101 13.13 14.81 -22.64
C ALA A 101 11.63 14.49 -22.60
N ARG A 102 11.23 13.33 -22.06
CA ARG A 102 9.82 12.96 -21.85
C ARG A 102 9.26 13.61 -20.58
N ALA A 103 10.09 13.75 -19.54
CA ALA A 103 9.68 14.40 -18.29
C ALA A 103 9.42 15.90 -18.43
N SER A 104 10.19 16.62 -19.27
CA SER A 104 10.05 18.07 -19.47
C SER A 104 8.79 18.48 -20.24
N LEU A 105 8.30 17.62 -21.14
CA LEU A 105 7.06 17.85 -21.90
C LEU A 105 5.82 17.85 -21.00
N GLY A 106 5.81 17.06 -19.91
CA GLY A 106 4.70 17.01 -18.95
C GLY A 106 4.57 18.25 -18.08
N THR A 107 5.70 18.88 -17.70
CA THR A 107 5.70 20.09 -16.86
C THR A 107 5.28 21.36 -17.59
N ALA A 108 5.42 21.42 -18.92
CA ALA A 108 5.08 22.59 -19.72
C ALA A 108 3.58 22.68 -20.09
N GLY A 109 2.81 21.59 -19.92
CA GLY A 109 1.38 21.52 -20.27
C GLY A 109 0.41 22.00 -19.18
N GLY A 110 0.89 22.24 -17.95
CA GLY A 110 0.06 22.59 -16.78
C GLY A 110 -0.22 24.08 -16.57
N ALA A 111 0.14 24.94 -17.53
CA ALA A 111 -0.09 26.39 -17.47
C ALA A 111 -1.03 26.85 -18.60
N ARG A 112 -2.27 26.37 -18.60
CA ARG A 112 -3.40 26.99 -19.32
C ARG A 112 -4.69 26.80 -18.55
#